data_AF-K0T8R1-F1
#
_entry.id   AF-K0T8R1-F1
#
_cell.length_a   1.000
_cell.length_b   1.000
_cell.length_c   1.000
_cell.angle_alpha   90.00
_cell.angle_beta   90.00
_cell.angle_gamma   90.00
#
_symmetry.space_group_name_H-M   'P 1'
#
loop_
_entity.id
_entity.type
_entity.pdbx_description
1 polymer ?
#
loop_
_entity_poly.entity_id
_entity_poly.type
_entity_poly.pdbx_seq_one_letter_code
_entity_poly.pdbx_strand_id
1 'polypeptide(L)'
;MSSGAHYAEFLITGNPYIGIVRPMPGLNAGAYQEEFSFIGDEDLYPDFLAQRTDDWDDSEVDACELKCDDGTMNFTDWVEVDDQVNYQWEGMESCRSGDTVSMLLNLDEGTLTVYKNSRRLGVMMDGLSGPYCWYVSLYKSQAVTGAVSIKRGALPDSD
;
A
#
# COMPACT_ATOMS: atom_id res chain seq x y z
N MET A 1 6.04 -2.43 -10.97
CA MET A 1 6.08 -1.05 -11.51
C MET A 1 7.44 -0.51 -11.18
N SER A 2 8.23 -0.02 -12.14
CA SER A 2 9.66 0.25 -11.93
C SER A 2 10.12 1.66 -12.36
N SER A 3 9.28 2.42 -13.05
CA SER A 3 9.55 3.82 -13.46
C SER A 3 8.23 4.50 -13.84
N GLY A 4 8.19 5.84 -13.87
CA GLY A 4 7.01 6.58 -14.31
C GLY A 4 5.84 6.56 -13.33
N ALA A 5 4.70 7.07 -13.81
CA ALA A 5 3.46 7.19 -13.06
C ALA A 5 2.49 6.03 -13.30
N HIS A 6 1.99 5.42 -12.23
CA HIS A 6 1.04 4.31 -12.25
C HIS A 6 -0.18 4.67 -11.41
N TYR A 7 -1.37 4.58 -12.00
CA TYR A 7 -2.62 4.90 -11.34
C TYR A 7 -3.54 3.68 -11.24
N ALA A 8 -3.99 3.40 -10.03
CA ALA A 8 -4.91 2.30 -9.72
C ALA A 8 -6.14 2.82 -8.99
N GLU A 9 -7.30 2.28 -9.33
CA GLU A 9 -8.57 2.57 -8.68
C GLU A 9 -9.07 1.31 -7.97
N PHE A 10 -9.50 1.49 -6.73
CA PHE A 10 -9.96 0.47 -5.80
C PHE A 10 -11.40 0.79 -5.39
N LEU A 11 -12.36 -0.03 -5.83
CA LEU A 11 -13.72 0.01 -5.31
C LEU A 11 -13.80 -0.94 -4.12
N ILE A 12 -14.19 -0.40 -2.95
CA ILE A 12 -14.03 -1.09 -1.68
C ILE A 12 -15.34 -1.36 -0.95
N THR A 13 -15.39 -2.48 -0.24
CA THR A 13 -16.34 -2.77 0.84
C THR A 13 -15.58 -3.16 2.11
N GLY A 14 -16.10 -2.76 3.27
CA GLY A 14 -15.40 -2.92 4.55
C GLY A 14 -14.22 -1.94 4.69
N ASN A 15 -13.24 -2.33 5.49
CA ASN A 15 -12.08 -1.48 5.84
C ASN A 15 -10.78 -2.17 5.39
N PRO A 16 -10.48 -2.21 4.09
CA PRO A 16 -9.25 -2.82 3.60
C PRO A 16 -8.03 -1.95 3.93
N TYR A 17 -6.85 -2.57 3.87
CA TYR A 17 -5.59 -1.87 3.71
C TYR A 17 -5.21 -1.90 2.23
N ILE A 18 -4.79 -0.76 1.69
CA ILE A 18 -4.48 -0.62 0.25
C ILE A 18 -3.12 0.05 0.14
N GLY A 19 -2.19 -0.58 -0.56
CA GLY A 19 -0.82 -0.13 -0.52
C GLY A 19 0.07 -0.60 -1.64
N ILE A 20 1.34 -0.27 -1.46
CA ILE A 20 2.45 -0.71 -2.28
C ILE A 20 3.41 -1.55 -1.44
N VAL A 21 4.00 -2.56 -2.07
CA VAL A 21 5.03 -3.40 -1.46
C VAL A 21 6.08 -3.73 -2.51
N ARG A 22 7.30 -4.02 -2.07
CA ARG A 22 8.34 -4.54 -2.96
C ARG A 22 7.91 -5.80 -3.71
N PRO A 23 8.30 -5.97 -4.99
CA PRO A 23 8.02 -7.19 -5.73
C PRO A 23 8.82 -8.36 -5.18
N MET A 24 8.13 -9.41 -4.76
CA MET A 24 8.73 -10.61 -4.17
C MET A 24 8.32 -11.89 -4.93
N PRO A 25 8.79 -12.10 -6.18
CA PRO A 25 8.37 -13.23 -7.00
C PRO A 25 8.83 -14.59 -6.46
N GLY A 26 9.84 -14.62 -5.58
CA GLY A 26 10.35 -15.83 -4.93
C GLY A 26 9.64 -16.17 -3.61
N LEU A 27 8.74 -15.31 -3.12
CA LEU A 27 8.05 -15.53 -1.86
C LEU A 27 7.03 -16.66 -1.99
N ASN A 28 7.19 -17.72 -1.20
CA ASN A 28 6.25 -18.83 -1.18
C ASN A 28 5.01 -18.48 -0.33
N ALA A 29 4.07 -17.74 -0.91
CA ALA A 29 2.85 -17.33 -0.22
C ALA A 29 2.04 -18.50 0.38
N GLY A 30 2.17 -19.72 -0.20
CA GLY A 30 1.49 -20.91 0.31
C GLY A 30 2.08 -21.50 1.61
N ALA A 31 3.21 -20.97 2.09
CA ALA A 31 3.82 -21.37 3.36
C ALA A 31 3.12 -20.74 4.58
N TYR A 32 2.41 -19.63 4.40
CA TYR A 32 1.78 -18.87 5.48
C TYR A 32 0.35 -19.36 5.69
N GLN A 33 0.00 -19.81 6.91
CA GLN A 33 -1.17 -20.68 7.10
C GLN A 33 -2.51 -19.98 7.29
N GLU A 34 -2.64 -18.77 7.84
CA GLU A 34 -3.97 -18.14 7.99
C GLU A 34 -3.97 -16.60 8.03
N GLU A 35 -2.95 -16.00 8.64
CA GLU A 35 -2.79 -14.54 8.78
C GLU A 35 -1.47 -14.12 8.14
N PHE A 36 -1.52 -13.09 7.31
CA PHE A 36 -0.39 -12.61 6.53
C PHE A 36 -0.54 -11.11 6.30
N SER A 37 0.39 -10.34 6.86
CA SER A 37 0.52 -8.91 6.64
C SER A 37 1.97 -8.58 6.27
N PHE A 38 2.14 -7.56 5.43
CA PHE A 38 3.46 -7.00 5.15
C PHE A 38 3.93 -6.02 6.23
N ILE A 39 3.02 -5.60 7.11
CA ILE A 39 3.26 -4.62 8.18
C ILE A 39 2.59 -5.14 9.45
N GLY A 40 3.30 -5.20 10.57
CA GLY A 40 2.83 -5.70 11.87
C GLY A 40 3.23 -7.14 12.17
N ASP A 41 3.61 -7.94 11.17
CA ASP A 41 3.98 -9.35 11.32
C ASP A 41 5.51 -9.51 11.30
N GLU A 42 6.18 -9.02 12.34
CA GLU A 42 7.65 -8.98 12.47
C GLU A 42 8.34 -10.35 12.23
N ASP A 43 7.68 -11.46 12.58
CA ASP A 43 8.17 -12.82 12.37
C ASP A 43 8.41 -13.14 10.87
N LEU A 44 7.75 -12.41 9.96
CA LEU A 44 7.86 -12.59 8.51
C LEU A 44 8.92 -11.67 7.87
N TYR A 45 9.41 -10.66 8.58
CA TYR A 45 10.34 -9.67 8.02
C TYR A 45 11.64 -10.28 7.50
N PRO A 46 12.25 -11.28 8.17
CA PRO A 46 13.41 -11.98 7.62
C PRO A 46 13.12 -12.65 6.26
N ASP A 47 11.92 -13.20 6.07
CA ASP A 47 11.53 -13.83 4.80
C ASP A 47 11.36 -12.78 3.69
N PHE A 48 10.82 -11.60 4.02
CA PHE A 48 10.65 -10.49 3.08
C PHE A 48 11.99 -9.86 2.69
N LEU A 49 12.86 -9.60 3.67
CA LEU A 49 14.22 -9.10 3.43
C LEU A 49 15.07 -10.09 2.63
N ALA A 50 14.84 -11.39 2.77
CA ALA A 50 15.51 -12.40 1.93
C ALA A 50 15.13 -12.31 0.44
N GLN A 51 14.07 -11.59 0.08
CA GLN A 51 13.67 -11.33 -1.30
C GLN A 51 14.32 -10.07 -1.90
N ARG A 52 15.05 -9.29 -1.09
CA ARG A 52 15.67 -8.04 -1.53
C ARG A 52 16.60 -8.28 -2.71
N THR A 53 16.49 -7.42 -3.72
CA THR A 53 17.36 -7.40 -4.89
C THR A 53 18.07 -6.06 -5.00
N ASP A 54 19.12 -5.99 -5.80
CA ASP A 54 19.84 -4.74 -6.11
C ASP A 54 18.91 -3.67 -6.73
N ASP A 55 17.78 -4.09 -7.31
CA ASP A 55 16.80 -3.18 -7.93
C ASP A 55 15.95 -2.41 -6.89
N TRP A 56 15.88 -2.86 -5.63
CA TRP A 56 15.07 -2.19 -4.59
C TRP A 56 15.62 -0.81 -4.19
N ASP A 57 16.80 -0.45 -4.70
CA ASP A 57 17.42 0.86 -4.50
C ASP A 57 17.58 1.21 -3.00
N ASP A 58 17.89 2.46 -2.68
CA ASP A 58 18.15 2.94 -1.31
C ASP A 58 16.91 3.45 -0.57
N SER A 59 15.68 3.19 -1.07
CA SER A 59 14.45 3.63 -0.39
C SER A 59 14.24 2.87 0.94
N GLU A 60 13.95 3.63 1.99
CA GLU A 60 13.62 3.16 3.35
C GLU A 60 12.12 2.79 3.49
N VAL A 61 11.42 2.57 2.38
CA VAL A 61 10.00 2.19 2.36
C VAL A 61 9.84 0.92 1.55
N ASP A 62 9.76 -0.22 2.21
CA ASP A 62 9.56 -1.52 1.55
C ASP A 62 8.08 -1.91 1.44
N ALA A 63 7.25 -1.45 2.38
CA ALA A 63 5.81 -1.46 2.24
C ALA A 63 5.19 -0.17 2.79
N CYS A 64 4.11 0.28 2.18
CA CYS A 64 3.30 1.40 2.65
C CYS A 64 1.84 1.20 2.28
N GLU A 65 0.92 1.43 3.22
CA GLU A 65 -0.52 1.27 3.01
C GLU A 65 -1.35 2.37 3.64
N LEU A 66 -2.49 2.64 3.00
CA LEU A 66 -3.60 3.39 3.56
C LEU A 66 -4.51 2.45 4.35
N LYS A 67 -4.76 2.78 5.62
CA LYS A 67 -5.78 2.14 6.45
C LYS A 67 -7.13 2.78 6.21
N CYS A 68 -8.04 2.09 5.54
CA CYS A 68 -9.35 2.66 5.19
C CYS A 68 -10.24 3.01 6.40
N ASP A 69 -10.01 2.42 7.57
CA ASP A 69 -10.85 2.65 8.77
C ASP A 69 -10.81 4.11 9.26
N ASP A 70 -9.60 4.68 9.37
CA ASP A 70 -9.38 6.03 9.89
C ASP A 70 -8.64 6.95 8.89
N GLY A 71 -8.12 6.40 7.79
CA GLY A 71 -7.38 7.12 6.76
C GLY A 71 -5.90 7.28 7.06
N THR A 72 -5.40 6.77 8.20
CA THR A 72 -3.98 6.80 8.53
C THR A 72 -3.16 5.95 7.57
N MET A 73 -1.83 6.14 7.57
CA MET A 73 -0.92 5.26 6.84
C MET A 73 -0.14 4.36 7.79
N ASN A 74 0.29 3.21 7.29
CA ASN A 74 1.37 2.42 7.88
C ASN A 74 2.50 2.28 6.85
N PHE A 75 3.76 2.16 7.31
CA PHE A 75 4.87 1.78 6.45
C PHE A 75 5.99 1.08 7.24
N THR A 76 6.90 0.42 6.54
CA THR A 76 8.02 -0.32 7.14
C THR A 76 9.15 -0.50 6.12
N ASP A 77 10.38 -0.63 6.63
CA ASP A 77 11.58 -1.08 5.91
C ASP A 77 11.94 -2.54 6.26
N TRP A 78 11.12 -3.21 7.09
CA TRP A 78 11.33 -4.54 7.64
C TRP A 78 12.61 -4.73 8.47
N VAL A 79 13.39 -3.67 8.71
CA VAL A 79 14.63 -3.72 9.50
C VAL A 79 14.36 -3.30 10.93
N GLU A 80 13.60 -2.22 11.12
CA GLU A 80 13.18 -1.79 12.45
C GLU A 80 11.98 -2.60 12.94
N VAL A 81 12.04 -2.96 14.22
CA VAL A 81 10.98 -3.74 14.90
C VAL A 81 9.81 -2.81 15.33
N ASP A 82 10.01 -1.49 15.29
CA ASP A 82 8.96 -0.52 15.61
C ASP A 82 8.28 -0.10 14.31
N ASP A 83 7.27 -0.87 13.89
CA ASP A 83 6.52 -0.53 12.68
C ASP A 83 5.93 0.87 12.76
N GLN A 84 6.06 1.60 11.65
CA GLN A 84 5.53 2.95 11.56
C GLN A 84 4.02 2.91 11.30
N VAL A 85 3.24 2.59 12.34
CA VAL A 85 1.78 2.40 12.29
C VAL A 85 0.95 3.62 12.71
N ASN A 86 -0.22 3.78 12.08
CA ASN A 86 -1.21 4.84 12.31
C ASN A 86 -0.64 6.28 12.15
N TYR A 87 0.28 6.46 11.21
CA TYR A 87 0.91 7.74 10.91
C TYR A 87 -0.12 8.69 10.30
N GLN A 88 -0.19 9.89 10.87
CA GLN A 88 -1.02 10.97 10.37
C GLN A 88 -0.33 11.61 9.16
N TRP A 89 -1.11 11.97 8.14
CA TRP A 89 -0.61 12.67 6.96
C TRP A 89 -1.61 13.73 6.50
N GLU A 90 -1.11 14.71 5.75
CA GLU A 90 -1.93 15.82 5.29
C GLU A 90 -2.97 15.34 4.26
N GLY A 91 -4.25 15.54 4.58
CA GLY A 91 -5.37 15.15 3.72
C GLY A 91 -5.98 13.79 4.05
N MET A 92 -5.51 13.11 5.09
CA MET A 92 -6.06 11.81 5.51
C MET A 92 -7.57 11.86 5.80
N GLU A 93 -8.29 10.86 5.31
CA GLU A 93 -9.72 10.70 5.53
C GLU A 93 -10.07 9.21 5.63
N SER A 94 -10.94 8.85 6.57
CA SER A 94 -11.53 7.51 6.62
C SER A 94 -12.35 7.21 5.38
N CYS A 95 -12.44 5.93 5.02
CA CYS A 95 -13.22 5.45 3.90
C CYS A 95 -14.46 4.69 4.37
N ARG A 96 -15.41 4.48 3.46
CA ARG A 96 -16.65 3.73 3.72
C ARG A 96 -16.90 2.76 2.58
N SER A 97 -17.66 1.71 2.88
CA SER A 97 -18.17 0.80 1.85
C SER A 97 -18.85 1.57 0.72
N GLY A 98 -18.43 1.31 -0.52
CA GLY A 98 -18.91 2.00 -1.72
C GLY A 98 -18.04 3.20 -2.15
N ASP A 99 -17.09 3.66 -1.33
CA ASP A 99 -16.10 4.63 -1.77
C ASP A 99 -15.18 4.01 -2.84
N THR A 100 -14.65 4.88 -3.70
CA THR A 100 -13.52 4.55 -4.58
C THR A 100 -12.29 5.24 -4.04
N VAL A 101 -11.29 4.45 -3.64
CA VAL A 101 -9.95 4.92 -3.33
C VAL A 101 -9.13 4.81 -4.61
N SER A 102 -8.28 5.77 -4.91
CA SER A 102 -7.33 5.66 -6.02
C SER A 102 -5.97 6.12 -5.60
N MET A 103 -4.94 5.50 -6.16
CA MET A 103 -3.56 5.78 -5.80
C MET A 103 -2.74 6.04 -7.05
N LEU A 104 -1.95 7.11 -7.00
CA LEU A 104 -0.97 7.48 -8.01
C LEU A 104 0.42 7.23 -7.42
N LEU A 105 1.07 6.16 -7.87
CA LEU A 105 2.48 5.91 -7.61
C LEU A 105 3.30 6.60 -8.71
N ASN A 106 3.97 7.70 -8.39
CA ASN A 106 4.86 8.40 -9.30
C ASN A 106 6.32 8.11 -8.92
N LEU A 107 6.95 7.17 -9.62
CA LEU A 107 8.35 6.78 -9.36
C LEU A 107 9.37 7.78 -9.89
N ASP A 108 8.96 8.72 -10.74
CA ASP A 108 9.85 9.79 -11.21
C ASP A 108 9.98 10.90 -10.16
N GLU A 109 8.91 11.14 -9.40
CA GLU A 109 8.89 12.08 -8.26
C GLU A 109 9.15 11.40 -6.91
N GLY A 110 9.07 10.07 -6.88
CA GLY A 110 9.18 9.26 -5.67
C GLY A 110 8.02 9.45 -4.70
N THR A 111 6.78 9.57 -5.20
CA THR A 111 5.60 9.85 -4.38
C THR A 111 4.46 8.84 -4.56
N LEU A 112 3.65 8.71 -3.51
CA LEU A 112 2.37 7.99 -3.52
C LEU A 112 1.26 8.96 -3.12
N THR A 113 0.44 9.38 -4.09
CA THR A 113 -0.69 10.29 -3.87
C THR A 113 -2.00 9.53 -3.78
N VAL A 114 -2.86 9.91 -2.83
CA VAL A 114 -4.18 9.27 -2.62
C VAL A 114 -5.30 10.17 -3.13
N TYR A 115 -6.31 9.55 -3.71
CA TYR A 115 -7.56 10.14 -4.16
C TYR A 115 -8.73 9.36 -3.56
N LYS A 116 -9.81 10.06 -3.26
CA LYS A 116 -11.06 9.47 -2.79
C LYS A 116 -12.23 10.05 -3.57
N ASN A 117 -13.02 9.19 -4.18
CA ASN A 117 -14.18 9.57 -4.99
C ASN A 117 -13.82 10.66 -6.02
N SER A 118 -12.69 10.47 -6.72
CA SER A 118 -12.11 11.40 -7.71
C SER A 118 -11.56 12.73 -7.16
N ARG A 119 -11.58 12.95 -5.84
CA ARG A 119 -10.94 14.12 -5.21
C ARG A 119 -9.54 13.74 -4.72
N ARG A 120 -8.55 14.56 -5.07
CA ARG A 120 -7.18 14.43 -4.55
C ARG A 120 -7.17 14.72 -3.04
N LEU A 121 -6.63 13.80 -2.26
CA LEU A 121 -6.43 13.97 -0.82
C LEU A 121 -5.07 14.58 -0.52
N GLY A 122 -4.00 14.06 -1.11
CA GLY A 122 -2.63 14.55 -0.88
C GLY A 122 -1.57 13.49 -1.19
N VAL A 123 -0.30 13.87 -1.00
CA VAL A 123 0.83 12.94 -1.02
C VAL A 123 0.84 12.21 0.32
N MET A 124 0.63 10.90 0.31
CA MET A 124 0.66 10.07 1.51
C MET A 124 2.09 9.65 1.85
N MET A 125 2.91 9.32 0.85
CA MET A 125 4.30 8.91 1.06
C MET A 125 5.21 9.57 0.01
N ASP A 126 6.41 9.94 0.42
CA ASP A 126 7.50 10.41 -0.46
C ASP A 126 8.77 9.57 -0.24
N GLY A 127 9.86 9.90 -0.94
CA GLY A 127 11.13 9.16 -0.83
C GLY A 127 11.10 7.77 -1.49
N LEU A 128 10.09 7.47 -2.29
CA LEU A 128 9.96 6.16 -2.94
C LEU A 128 10.92 6.03 -4.12
N SER A 129 11.65 4.92 -4.18
CA SER A 129 12.50 4.58 -5.32
C SER A 129 12.54 3.07 -5.56
N GLY A 130 13.03 2.65 -6.73
CA GLY A 130 12.99 1.25 -7.13
C GLY A 130 11.57 0.74 -7.45
N PRO A 131 11.40 -0.58 -7.64
CA PRO A 131 10.14 -1.15 -8.06
C PRO A 131 9.18 -1.43 -6.90
N TYR A 132 7.89 -1.33 -7.20
CA TYR A 132 6.78 -1.69 -6.32
C TYR A 132 5.67 -2.45 -7.04
N CYS A 133 4.85 -3.15 -6.25
CA CYS A 133 3.61 -3.82 -6.63
C CYS A 133 2.45 -3.25 -5.80
N TRP A 134 1.26 -3.15 -6.39
CA TRP A 134 0.04 -2.89 -5.62
C TRP A 134 -0.33 -4.13 -4.82
N TYR A 135 -0.81 -3.94 -3.59
CA TYR A 135 -1.44 -5.00 -2.81
C TYR A 135 -2.66 -4.47 -2.06
N VAL A 136 -3.48 -5.41 -1.59
CA VAL A 136 -4.64 -5.15 -0.74
C VAL A 136 -4.65 -6.22 0.36
N SER A 137 -4.84 -5.80 1.61
CA SER A 137 -5.11 -6.72 2.72
C SER A 137 -6.55 -6.53 3.20
N LEU A 138 -7.23 -7.65 3.46
CA LEU A 138 -8.62 -7.68 3.93
C LEU A 138 -8.67 -8.30 5.32
N TYR A 139 -9.27 -7.58 6.26
CA TYR A 139 -9.54 -8.14 7.58
C TYR A 139 -10.75 -9.08 7.53
N LYS A 140 -10.56 -10.33 7.97
CA LYS A 140 -11.64 -11.32 8.06
C LYS A 140 -12.46 -11.09 9.33
N SER A 141 -13.57 -10.37 9.20
CA SER A 141 -14.55 -10.21 10.29
C SER A 141 -15.79 -11.08 10.07
N GLN A 142 -16.42 -11.56 11.14
CA GLN A 142 -17.72 -12.27 11.06
C GLN A 142 -18.89 -11.33 10.72
N ALA A 143 -18.74 -10.03 10.95
CA ALA A 143 -19.82 -9.05 10.83
C ALA A 143 -19.89 -8.36 9.46
N VAL A 144 -18.77 -8.27 8.74
CA VAL A 144 -18.65 -7.55 7.47
C VAL A 144 -17.79 -8.36 6.50
N THR A 145 -18.31 -8.62 5.31
CA THR A 145 -17.52 -9.17 4.19
C THR A 145 -16.79 -8.03 3.48
N GLY A 146 -15.48 -7.97 3.69
CA GLY A 146 -14.60 -7.09 2.93
C GLY A 146 -14.40 -7.60 1.51
N ALA A 147 -14.42 -6.71 0.54
CA ALA A 147 -14.14 -7.02 -0.86
C ALA A 147 -13.52 -5.80 -1.53
N VAL A 148 -12.58 -6.03 -2.43
CA VAL A 148 -11.95 -4.97 -3.22
C VAL A 148 -11.85 -5.42 -4.66
N SER A 149 -12.18 -4.52 -5.58
CA SER A 149 -11.83 -4.67 -6.99
C SER A 149 -10.80 -3.63 -7.35
N ILE A 150 -9.77 -4.05 -8.08
CA ILE A 150 -8.68 -3.20 -8.56
C ILE A 150 -8.76 -3.10 -10.09
N LYS A 151 -8.62 -1.90 -10.62
CA LYS A 151 -8.40 -1.66 -12.05
C LYS A 151 -7.31 -0.63 -12.24
N ARG A 152 -6.62 -0.71 -13.39
CA ARG A 152 -5.81 0.41 -13.86
C ARG A 152 -6.74 1.55 -14.24
N GLY A 153 -6.49 2.75 -13.70
CA GLY A 153 -7.21 3.96 -14.11
C GLY A 153 -6.39 4.80 -15.10
N ALA A 154 -7.02 5.83 -15.65
CA ALA A 154 -6.30 6.87 -16.39
C ALA A 154 -5.58 7.81 -15.40
N LEU A 155 -4.42 8.33 -15.79
CA LEU A 155 -3.76 9.36 -14.99
C LEU A 155 -4.72 10.56 -14.85
N PRO A 156 -4.85 11.15 -13.65
CA PRO A 156 -5.55 12.41 -13.49
C PRO A 156 -4.87 13.48 -14.35
N ASP A 157 -5.65 14.42 -14.88
CA ASP A 157 -5.08 15.57 -15.59
C ASP A 157 -4.09 16.28 -14.65
N SER A 158 -2.90 16.59 -15.16
CA SER A 158 -1.92 17.38 -14.43
C SER A 158 -2.45 18.81 -14.29
N ASP A 159 -2.68 19.27 -13.07
CA ASP A 159 -2.99 20.67 -12.74
C ASP A 159 -1.86 21.62 -13.21
#